data_AF-A0A6P7FHC4-F1
#
_entry.id   AF-A0A6P7FHC4-F1
#
_cell.length_a   1.000
_cell.length_b   1.000
_cell.length_c   1.000
_cell.angle_alpha   90.00
_cell.angle_beta   90.00
_cell.angle_gamma   90.00
#
_symmetry.space_group_name_H-M   'P 1'
#
loop_
_entity.id
_entity.type
_entity.pdbx_description
1 polymer ?
#
loop_
_entity_poly.entity_id
_entity_poly.type
_entity_poly.pdbx_seq_one_letter_code
_entity_poly.pdbx_strand_id
1 'polypeptide(L)'
;MFRIVILTLLIPFVFVDCKICQTIKIRNDPQNLKVLENCTEIWGSLEIVLFENTEDYGEFSEDNYKDLVFPKLRVISGYLFLYNVTHLNSIGQLFPNLNQIGGRHLIRDYSVVIWNTHMKENGTLETRKVYRMRKH
;
A
#
# COMPACT_ATOMS: atom_id res chain seq x y z
N MET A 1 -2.69 -17.80 -49.87
CA MET A 1 -3.51 -16.92 -48.99
C MET A 1 -3.79 -17.52 -47.61
N PHE A 2 -3.79 -18.83 -47.39
CA PHE A 2 -4.12 -19.44 -46.08
C PHE A 2 -3.01 -19.43 -45.00
N ARG A 3 -1.74 -19.14 -45.35
CA ARG A 3 -0.62 -19.20 -44.38
C ARG A 3 -0.49 -17.95 -43.48
N ILE A 4 -1.04 -16.81 -43.90
CA ILE A 4 -0.93 -15.53 -43.17
C ILE A 4 -1.89 -15.48 -41.97
N VAL A 5 -3.04 -16.15 -42.06
CA VAL A 5 -4.08 -16.15 -41.01
C VAL A 5 -3.61 -16.87 -39.74
N ILE A 6 -2.81 -17.94 -39.89
CA ILE A 6 -2.34 -18.76 -38.76
C ILE A 6 -1.32 -18.01 -37.89
N LEU A 7 -0.55 -17.07 -38.46
CA LEU A 7 0.48 -16.33 -37.72
C LEU A 7 -0.10 -15.23 -36.80
N THR A 8 -1.35 -14.82 -37.04
CA THR A 8 -2.04 -13.80 -36.22
C THR A 8 -2.75 -14.37 -34.98
N LEU A 9 -2.77 -15.69 -34.80
CA LEU A 9 -3.45 -16.40 -33.70
C LEU A 9 -2.52 -16.79 -32.53
N LEU A 10 -1.27 -16.32 -32.51
CA LEU A 10 -0.33 -16.48 -31.39
C LEU A 10 -0.12 -15.16 -30.63
N ILE A 11 -1.18 -14.37 -30.44
CA ILE A 11 -1.14 -13.35 -29.39
C ILE A 11 -1.31 -14.13 -28.08
N PRO A 12 -0.30 -14.18 -27.19
CA PRO A 12 -0.57 -14.70 -25.86
C PRO A 12 -1.67 -13.82 -25.29
N PHE A 13 -2.82 -14.43 -25.02
CA PHE A 13 -3.88 -13.79 -24.26
C PHE A 13 -3.22 -13.45 -22.92
N VAL A 14 -2.76 -12.20 -22.78
CA VAL A 14 -2.20 -11.73 -21.52
C VAL A 14 -3.39 -11.64 -20.58
N PHE A 15 -3.68 -12.75 -19.92
CA PHE A 15 -4.59 -12.78 -18.79
C PHE A 15 -3.93 -11.94 -17.70
N VAL A 16 -4.30 -10.66 -17.66
CA VAL A 16 -4.01 -9.80 -16.52
C VAL A 16 -4.94 -10.29 -15.42
N ASP A 17 -4.44 -11.13 -14.51
CA ASP A 17 -5.16 -11.50 -13.29
C ASP A 17 -5.38 -10.22 -12.45
N CYS A 18 -6.56 -9.62 -12.64
CA CYS A 18 -7.01 -8.47 -11.88
C CYS A 18 -7.88 -8.96 -10.74
N LYS A 19 -7.29 -9.03 -9.54
CA LYS A 19 -8.06 -9.26 -8.33
C LYS A 19 -8.40 -7.93 -7.69
N ILE A 20 -9.70 -7.67 -7.62
CA ILE A 20 -10.26 -6.47 -7.00
C ILE A 20 -10.53 -6.77 -5.53
N CYS A 21 -9.97 -5.94 -4.66
CA CYS A 21 -10.16 -5.96 -3.22
C CYS A 21 -11.05 -4.79 -2.80
N GLN A 22 -11.82 -4.96 -1.72
CA GLN A 22 -12.60 -3.88 -1.12
C GLN A 22 -11.71 -3.05 -0.18
N THR A 23 -12.30 -2.09 0.54
CA THR A 23 -11.61 -1.35 1.61
C THR A 23 -10.93 -2.31 2.58
N ILE A 24 -9.64 -2.10 2.83
CA ILE A 24 -8.82 -2.92 3.73
C ILE A 24 -8.31 -2.05 4.87
N LYS A 25 -8.46 -2.55 6.09
CA LYS A 25 -7.93 -1.93 7.31
C LYS A 25 -7.04 -2.94 8.02
N ILE A 26 -5.75 -2.62 8.12
CA ILE A 26 -4.73 -3.45 8.75
C ILE A 26 -4.29 -2.77 10.03
N ARG A 27 -4.23 -3.55 11.13
CA ARG A 27 -3.86 -3.05 12.45
C ARG A 27 -2.85 -3.97 13.13
N ASN A 28 -1.99 -3.35 13.94
CA ASN A 28 -1.12 -3.95 14.95
C ASN A 28 -0.01 -4.87 14.43
N ASP A 29 -0.33 -5.88 13.62
CA ASP A 29 0.61 -6.88 13.13
C ASP A 29 0.94 -6.66 11.63
N PRO A 30 2.19 -6.34 11.28
CA PRO A 30 2.67 -6.21 9.91
C PRO A 30 2.51 -7.47 9.06
N GLN A 31 2.47 -8.66 9.64
CA GLN A 31 2.18 -9.90 8.88
C GLN A 31 0.78 -9.85 8.24
N ASN A 32 -0.16 -9.09 8.80
CA ASN A 32 -1.47 -8.88 8.20
C ASN A 32 -1.42 -8.10 6.88
N LEU A 33 -0.30 -7.45 6.55
CA LEU A 33 -0.09 -6.85 5.22
C LEU A 33 -0.17 -7.90 4.10
N LYS A 34 0.09 -9.19 4.39
CA LYS A 34 0.01 -10.29 3.42
C LYS A 34 -1.38 -10.45 2.77
N VAL A 35 -2.44 -9.90 3.36
CA VAL A 35 -3.76 -9.83 2.71
C VAL A 35 -3.71 -9.11 1.35
N LEU A 36 -2.71 -8.25 1.14
CA LEU A 36 -2.50 -7.47 -0.08
C LEU A 36 -1.76 -8.24 -1.19
N GLU A 37 -1.18 -9.42 -0.92
CA GLU A 37 -0.32 -10.19 -1.86
C GLU A 37 -0.94 -10.38 -3.24
N ASN A 38 -2.25 -10.58 -3.26
CA ASN A 38 -2.99 -10.84 -4.49
C ASN A 38 -3.89 -9.68 -4.91
N CYS A 39 -3.90 -8.53 -4.23
CA CYS A 39 -4.72 -7.40 -4.63
C CYS A 39 -4.07 -6.62 -5.78
N THR A 40 -4.75 -6.52 -6.91
CA THR A 40 -4.31 -5.70 -8.06
C THR A 40 -4.89 -4.29 -7.97
N GLU A 41 -6.15 -4.19 -7.57
CA GLU A 41 -6.85 -2.92 -7.34
C GLU A 41 -7.63 -2.96 -6.03
N ILE A 42 -7.64 -1.83 -5.30
CA ILE A 42 -8.50 -1.62 -4.14
C ILE A 42 -9.62 -0.66 -4.55
N TRP A 43 -10.84 -1.19 -4.61
CA TRP A 43 -12.06 -0.42 -4.82
C TRP A 43 -12.57 0.07 -3.46
N GLY A 44 -11.86 1.02 -2.88
CA GLY A 44 -12.10 1.52 -1.54
C GLY A 44 -10.86 2.23 -1.01
N SER A 45 -10.73 2.27 0.32
CA SER A 45 -9.57 2.86 0.99
C SER A 45 -8.64 1.80 1.58
N LEU A 46 -7.37 2.16 1.74
CA LEU A 46 -6.38 1.35 2.44
C LEU A 46 -5.93 2.09 3.69
N GLU A 47 -6.18 1.50 4.86
CA GLU A 47 -5.75 2.00 6.16
C GLU A 47 -4.76 1.02 6.77
N ILE A 48 -3.53 1.45 7.03
CA ILE A 48 -2.51 0.65 7.71
C ILE A 48 -2.10 1.42 8.97
N VAL A 49 -2.33 0.80 10.14
CA VAL A 49 -2.03 1.36 11.45
C VAL A 49 -1.20 0.34 12.22
N LEU A 50 0.11 0.56 12.31
CA LEU A 50 1.02 -0.36 13.00
C LEU A 50 1.43 0.29 14.31
N PHE A 51 1.45 -0.47 15.41
CA PHE A 51 1.96 0.04 16.68
C PHE A 51 3.33 -0.59 16.91
N GLU A 52 4.31 0.27 17.18
CA GLU A 52 5.64 -0.16 17.55
C GLU A 52 5.56 -0.66 18.99
N ASN A 53 5.87 -1.93 19.20
CA ASN A 53 6.01 -2.56 20.51
C ASN A 53 4.70 -2.74 21.29
N THR A 54 4.03 -3.87 21.06
CA THR A 54 3.28 -4.54 22.14
C THR A 54 4.03 -5.83 22.48
N GLU A 55 3.94 -6.27 23.74
CA GLU A 55 4.56 -7.50 24.26
C GLU A 55 4.30 -8.73 23.36
N ASP A 56 3.21 -8.69 22.59
CA ASP A 56 2.73 -9.75 21.71
C ASP A 56 3.38 -9.80 20.29
N TYR A 57 3.95 -8.71 19.75
CA TYR A 57 4.32 -8.64 18.32
C TYR A 57 5.81 -8.41 18.02
N GLY A 58 6.64 -8.22 19.05
CA GLY A 58 8.10 -8.08 18.90
C GLY A 58 8.56 -6.77 18.26
N GLU A 59 9.87 -6.50 18.34
CA GLU A 59 10.50 -5.33 17.73
C GLU A 59 10.51 -5.47 16.19
N PHE A 60 9.85 -4.53 15.50
CA PHE A 60 9.82 -4.52 14.03
C PHE A 60 10.97 -3.69 13.48
N SER A 61 12.00 -4.37 12.98
CA SER A 61 13.15 -3.75 12.35
C SER A 61 12.89 -3.40 10.88
N GLU A 62 13.77 -2.57 10.29
CA GLU A 62 13.75 -2.26 8.85
C GLU A 62 13.79 -3.52 7.96
N ASP A 63 14.42 -4.61 8.44
CA ASP A 63 14.51 -5.87 7.70
C ASP A 63 13.16 -6.57 7.53
N ASN A 64 12.25 -6.43 8.50
CA ASN A 64 10.92 -7.04 8.45
C ASN A 64 10.06 -6.49 7.30
N TYR A 65 10.35 -5.27 6.82
CA TYR A 65 9.66 -4.66 5.68
C TYR A 65 10.28 -5.05 4.34
N LYS A 66 11.52 -5.52 4.30
CA LYS A 66 12.18 -5.95 3.05
C LYS A 66 11.48 -7.14 2.41
N ASP A 67 10.87 -8.00 3.23
CA ASP A 67 10.11 -9.17 2.78
C ASP A 67 8.64 -8.85 2.47
N LEU A 68 8.18 -7.62 2.74
CA LEU A 68 6.80 -7.19 2.55
C LEU A 68 6.69 -6.26 1.33
N VAL A 69 6.72 -6.86 0.14
CA VAL A 69 6.55 -6.13 -1.13
C VAL A 69 5.30 -6.60 -1.84
N PHE A 70 4.44 -5.66 -2.25
CA PHE A 70 3.15 -5.92 -2.89
C PHE A 70 3.14 -5.35 -4.33
N PRO A 71 3.86 -5.98 -5.28
CA PRO A 71 4.07 -5.44 -6.61
C PRO A 71 2.81 -5.51 -7.50
N LYS A 72 1.78 -6.25 -7.11
CA LYS A 72 0.54 -6.37 -7.90
C LYS A 72 -0.37 -5.17 -7.72
N LEU A 73 -0.33 -4.50 -6.56
CA LEU A 73 -1.22 -3.39 -6.25
C LEU A 73 -0.86 -2.16 -7.09
N ARG A 74 -1.79 -1.75 -7.96
CA ARG A 74 -1.60 -0.63 -8.90
C ARG A 74 -2.50 0.56 -8.60
N VAL A 75 -3.71 0.31 -8.11
CA VAL A 75 -4.74 1.34 -7.92
C VAL A 75 -5.38 1.25 -6.55
N ILE A 76 -5.53 2.38 -5.88
CA ILE A 76 -6.40 2.57 -4.71
C ILE A 76 -7.45 3.61 -5.10
N SER A 77 -8.73 3.25 -5.20
CA SER A 77 -9.75 4.18 -5.71
C SER A 77 -10.17 5.26 -4.71
N GLY A 78 -10.06 4.98 -3.42
CA GLY A 78 -10.32 5.88 -2.29
C GLY A 78 -9.07 6.60 -1.82
N TYR A 79 -8.82 6.54 -0.50
CA TYR A 79 -7.64 7.16 0.13
C TYR A 79 -6.65 6.12 0.66
N LEU A 80 -5.39 6.54 0.82
CA LEU A 80 -4.34 5.83 1.53
C LEU A 80 -4.07 6.49 2.88
N PHE A 81 -4.17 5.74 3.97
CA PHE A 81 -3.84 6.20 5.32
C PHE A 81 -2.79 5.28 5.93
N LEU A 82 -1.63 5.83 6.24
CA LEU A 82 -0.54 5.13 6.92
C LEU A 82 -0.29 5.81 8.27
N TYR A 83 -0.40 5.06 9.35
CA TYR A 83 -0.09 5.53 10.70
C TYR A 83 0.93 4.63 11.36
N ASN A 84 2.01 5.25 11.85
CA ASN A 84 3.04 4.64 12.69
C ASN A 84 3.66 3.37 12.06
N VAL A 85 3.84 3.40 10.74
CA VAL A 85 4.63 2.43 9.98
C VAL A 85 6.10 2.87 10.07
N THR A 86 6.82 2.38 11.09
CA THR A 86 8.23 2.70 11.32
C THR A 86 9.13 2.15 10.22
N HIS A 87 10.28 2.81 10.02
CA HIS A 87 11.28 2.46 8.99
C HIS A 87 10.82 2.48 7.53
N LEU A 88 9.57 2.87 7.23
CA LEU A 88 9.12 3.08 5.86
C LEU A 88 9.61 4.44 5.34
N ASN A 89 10.63 4.42 4.48
CA ASN A 89 11.22 5.61 3.87
C ASN A 89 10.43 6.09 2.64
N SER A 90 9.72 5.19 1.95
CA SER A 90 8.89 5.51 0.78
C SER A 90 7.74 4.51 0.64
N ILE A 91 6.56 4.99 0.20
CA ILE A 91 5.43 4.12 -0.16
C ILE A 91 5.84 3.08 -1.22
N GLY A 92 6.75 3.45 -2.14
CA GLY A 92 7.24 2.56 -3.19
C GLY A 92 8.01 1.34 -2.70
N GLN A 93 8.48 1.34 -1.44
CA GLN A 93 9.08 0.14 -0.83
C GLN A 93 8.03 -0.97 -0.65
N LEU A 94 6.81 -0.62 -0.26
CA LEU A 94 5.69 -1.57 -0.13
C LEU A 94 4.96 -1.77 -1.47
N PHE A 95 4.70 -0.69 -2.20
CA PHE A 95 3.86 -0.71 -3.39
C PHE A 95 4.60 -0.13 -4.61
N PRO A 96 5.56 -0.88 -5.19
CA PRO A 96 6.45 -0.35 -6.24
C PRO A 96 5.72 0.02 -7.53
N ASN A 97 4.56 -0.60 -7.81
CA ASN A 97 3.77 -0.37 -9.01
C ASN A 97 2.47 0.44 -8.76
N LEU A 98 2.31 1.01 -7.56
CA LEU A 98 1.17 1.87 -7.25
C LEU A 98 1.27 3.14 -8.09
N ASN A 99 0.34 3.32 -9.03
CA ASN A 99 0.34 4.43 -9.97
C ASN A 99 -0.81 5.42 -9.73
N GLN A 100 -1.85 5.02 -8.97
CA GLN A 100 -3.03 5.85 -8.78
C GLN A 100 -3.62 5.73 -7.38
N ILE A 101 -3.90 6.89 -6.79
CA ILE A 101 -4.75 7.05 -5.62
C ILE A 101 -5.90 7.97 -6.01
N GLY A 102 -7.09 7.39 -6.17
CA GLY A 102 -8.21 7.99 -6.88
C GLY A 102 -8.95 9.07 -6.09
N GLY A 103 -8.93 9.03 -4.75
CA GLY A 103 -9.60 10.02 -3.91
C GLY A 103 -11.12 10.09 -4.11
N ARG A 104 -11.78 8.98 -4.48
CA ARG A 104 -13.26 8.90 -4.54
C ARG A 104 -13.88 9.08 -3.14
N HIS A 105 -13.16 8.64 -2.12
CA HIS A 105 -13.41 8.92 -0.71
C HIS A 105 -12.17 9.59 -0.13
N LEU A 106 -12.38 10.55 0.77
CA LEU A 106 -11.31 11.30 1.43
C LEU A 106 -11.36 11.07 2.94
N ILE A 107 -10.21 11.15 3.58
CA ILE A 107 -10.11 11.24 5.05
C ILE A 107 -9.75 12.68 5.40
N ARG A 108 -10.66 13.40 6.08
CA ARG A 108 -10.48 14.84 6.41
C ARG A 108 -10.08 15.70 5.20
N ASP A 109 -10.66 15.45 4.04
CA ASP A 109 -10.34 16.12 2.75
C ASP A 109 -9.00 15.74 2.09
N TYR A 110 -8.37 14.65 2.52
CA TYR A 110 -7.13 14.13 1.96
C TYR A 110 -7.31 12.77 1.27
N SER A 111 -6.64 12.57 0.13
CA SER A 111 -6.55 11.27 -0.55
C SER A 111 -5.34 10.45 -0.07
N VAL A 112 -4.34 11.10 0.53
CA VAL A 112 -3.17 10.46 1.13
C VAL A 112 -2.90 11.12 2.47
N VAL A 113 -2.71 10.31 3.51
CA VAL A 113 -2.21 10.76 4.81
C VAL A 113 -1.18 9.75 5.26
N ILE A 114 0.03 10.23 5.51
CA ILE A 114 1.12 9.46 6.10
C ILE A 114 1.47 10.19 7.38
N TRP A 115 1.44 9.46 8.49
CA TRP A 115 1.76 9.99 9.80
C TRP A 115 2.62 8.99 10.53
N ASN A 116 3.84 9.39 10.89
CA ASN A 116 4.73 8.59 11.72
C ASN A 116 5.06 9.36 12.99
N THR A 117 4.87 8.74 14.16
CA THR A 117 5.23 9.26 15.47
C THR A 117 6.45 8.51 15.98
N HIS A 118 7.60 9.17 16.05
CA HIS A 118 8.75 8.62 16.76
C HIS A 118 8.91 9.38 18.08
N MET A 119 8.90 8.66 19.20
CA MET A 119 9.37 9.25 20.46
C MET A 119 10.90 9.27 20.43
N LYS A 120 11.49 10.45 20.56
CA LYS A 120 12.92 10.56 20.81
C LYS A 120 13.20 10.24 22.27
N GLU A 121 14.38 9.70 22.55
CA GLU A 121 14.86 9.37 23.90
C GLU A 121 14.78 10.56 24.89
N ASN A 122 14.83 11.79 24.37
CA ASN A 122 14.65 13.02 25.16
C ASN A 122 13.18 13.38 25.48
N GLY A 123 12.22 12.48 25.22
CA GLY A 123 10.78 12.71 25.44
C GLY A 123 10.11 13.60 24.38
N THR A 124 10.80 13.95 23.29
CA THR A 124 10.22 14.76 22.21
C THR A 124 9.48 13.87 21.21
N LEU A 125 8.22 14.20 20.93
CA LEU A 125 7.47 13.59 19.83
C LEU A 125 7.90 14.22 18.50
N GLU A 126 8.50 13.43 17.61
CA GLU A 126 8.72 13.86 16.23
C GLU A 126 7.67 13.26 15.31
N THR A 127 6.87 14.13 14.69
CA THR A 127 5.98 13.76 13.60
C THR A 127 6.73 13.87 12.28
N ARG A 128 7.05 12.75 11.62
CA ARG A 128 7.62 12.82 10.26
C ARG A 128 6.50 12.96 9.22
N LYS A 129 6.52 14.12 8.55
CA LYS A 129 5.94 14.51 7.24
C LYS A 129 4.53 13.97 6.89
N VAL A 130 3.55 14.86 6.92
CA VAL A 130 2.24 14.67 6.25
C VAL A 130 2.35 15.02 4.78
N TYR A 131 2.21 14.04 3.89
CA TYR A 131 2.11 14.28 2.46
C TYR A 131 0.67 14.66 2.09
N ARG A 132 0.42 15.97 1.95
CA ARG A 132 -0.89 16.53 1.55
C ARG A 132 -1.01 16.53 0.03
N MET A 133 -1.69 15.52 -0.52
CA MET A 133 -2.19 15.59 -1.89
C MET A 133 -3.69 15.92 -1.84
N ARG A 134 -4.02 17.18 -2.13
CA ARG A 134 -5.40 17.61 -2.35
C ARG A 134 -5.73 17.32 -3.80
N LYS A 135 -6.82 16.59 -4.06
CA LYS A 135 -7.37 16.48 -5.41
C LYS A 135 -8.03 17.82 -5.75
N HIS A 136 -7.55 18.49 -6.80
CA HIS A 136 -8.22 19.66 -7.38
C HIS A 136 -9.53 19.23 -8.05
#